data_AF-A0A4P5V6K1-F1
#
_entry.id   AF-A0A4P5V6K1-F1
#
_cell.length_a   1.000
_cell.length_b   1.000
_cell.length_c   1.000
_cell.angle_alpha   90.00
_cell.angle_beta   90.00
_cell.angle_gamma   90.00
#
_symmetry.space_group_name_H-M   'P 1'
#
loop_
_entity.id
_entity.type
_entity.pdbx_description
1 polymer ?
#
loop_
_entity_poly.entity_id
_entity_poly.type
_entity_poly.pdbx_seq_one_letter_code
_entity_poly.pdbx_strand_id
1 'polypeptide(L)'
;MILAWSASLPLARIVMATILPVPMVGLYALSHWQSDWSVIAVIVAKGMVTVEASLLLMLTTPAPDLLAGPTRWLPAILSQSLVLTYRAVFTLWDRLASVQRAIQVRGGMRHRRAHGFPWEAYGTPLLRLPRVGGIIAGMAVIRAIDLSATYDDALRLRGYRGLMHPTLRDGARRFPAAFILWGGCASIVGIATAVRLMGWDLAG
;
A
#
# COMPACT_ATOMS: atom_id res chain seq x y z
N MET A 1 0.46 8.24 -16.81
CA MET A 1 0.52 9.70 -16.52
C MET A 1 -0.65 10.53 -17.06
N ILE A 2 -1.17 10.23 -18.26
CA ILE A 2 -2.26 11.02 -18.90
C ILE A 2 -3.51 11.11 -18.01
N LEU A 3 -3.90 10.00 -17.35
CA LEU A 3 -5.03 9.94 -16.41
C LEU A 3 -4.81 10.75 -15.11
N ALA A 4 -3.56 10.88 -14.65
CA ALA A 4 -3.23 11.68 -13.47
C ALA A 4 -3.33 13.18 -13.75
N TRP A 5 -2.99 13.58 -14.97
CA TRP A 5 -3.09 14.96 -15.44
C TRP A 5 -4.57 15.40 -15.51
N SER A 6 -5.48 14.53 -15.97
CA SER A 6 -6.92 14.80 -15.96
C SER A 6 -7.55 14.87 -14.57
N ALA A 7 -6.94 14.22 -13.56
CA ALA A 7 -7.46 14.18 -12.21
C ALA A 7 -6.95 15.32 -11.31
N SER A 8 -6.18 16.29 -11.84
CA SER A 8 -5.53 17.39 -11.08
C SER A 8 -4.70 16.91 -9.88
N LEU A 9 -4.14 15.70 -9.97
CA LEU A 9 -3.34 15.12 -8.90
C LEU A 9 -1.93 15.73 -8.88
N PRO A 10 -1.31 15.90 -7.70
CA PRO A 10 0.04 16.41 -7.59
C PRO A 10 1.03 15.40 -8.21
N LEU A 11 1.42 15.68 -9.45
CA LEU A 11 2.30 14.85 -10.29
C LEU A 11 3.60 14.44 -9.57
N ALA A 12 4.14 15.34 -8.75
CA ALA A 12 5.31 15.07 -7.91
C ALA A 12 5.12 13.89 -6.94
N ARG A 13 3.92 13.74 -6.34
CA ARG A 13 3.64 12.61 -5.42
C ARG A 13 3.56 11.29 -6.18
N ILE A 14 3.04 11.30 -7.40
CA ILE A 14 2.94 10.10 -8.23
C ILE A 14 4.34 9.65 -8.68
N VAL A 15 5.17 10.58 -9.13
CA VAL A 15 6.57 10.29 -9.50
C VAL A 15 7.35 9.74 -8.30
N MET A 16 7.23 10.38 -7.13
CA MET A 16 7.90 9.91 -5.91
C MET A 16 7.39 8.53 -5.45
N ALA A 17 6.10 8.25 -5.58
CA ALA A 17 5.53 6.94 -5.26
C ALA A 17 5.96 5.84 -6.26
N THR A 18 6.23 6.23 -7.52
CA THR A 18 6.64 5.31 -8.59
C THR A 18 8.12 4.91 -8.48
N ILE A 19 8.91 5.65 -7.69
CA ILE A 19 10.35 5.38 -7.50
C ILE A 19 10.62 3.98 -6.92
N LEU A 20 9.68 3.44 -6.14
CA LEU A 20 9.81 2.12 -5.51
C LEU A 20 9.50 0.95 -6.47
N PRO A 21 8.37 0.94 -7.21
CA PRO A 21 8.04 -0.15 -8.12
C PRO A 21 8.87 -0.17 -9.42
N VAL A 22 9.36 0.97 -9.91
CA VAL A 22 10.18 1.04 -11.15
C VAL A 22 11.41 0.12 -11.11
N PRO A 23 12.28 0.16 -10.09
CA PRO A 23 13.42 -0.75 -10.03
C PRO A 23 12.99 -2.22 -9.89
N MET A 24 11.84 -2.51 -9.27
CA MET A 24 11.32 -3.88 -9.17
C MET A 24 10.91 -4.43 -10.55
N VAL A 25 10.20 -3.61 -11.36
CA VAL A 25 9.86 -3.97 -12.75
C VAL A 25 11.13 -4.10 -13.59
N GLY A 26 12.10 -3.21 -13.38
CA GLY A 26 13.42 -3.28 -14.05
C GLY A 26 14.19 -4.55 -13.72
N LEU A 27 14.24 -4.95 -12.44
CA LEU A 27 14.86 -6.21 -12.00
C LEU A 27 14.14 -7.43 -12.60
N TYR A 28 12.82 -7.40 -12.66
CA TYR A 28 12.04 -8.48 -13.26
C TYR A 28 12.28 -8.61 -14.77
N ALA A 29 12.38 -7.48 -15.47
CA ALA A 29 12.77 -7.44 -16.88
C ALA A 29 14.21 -7.94 -17.10
N LEU A 30 15.14 -7.55 -16.22
CA LEU A 30 16.53 -8.01 -16.25
C LEU A 30 16.65 -9.53 -16.05
N SER A 31 15.76 -10.13 -15.25
CA SER A 31 15.70 -11.59 -15.09
C SER A 31 15.34 -12.34 -16.38
N HIS A 32 14.75 -11.66 -17.38
CA HIS A 32 14.35 -12.26 -18.67
C HIS A 32 15.31 -11.89 -19.81
N TRP A 33 16.58 -11.63 -19.50
CA TRP A 33 17.60 -11.16 -20.46
C TRP A 33 17.80 -12.07 -21.68
N GLN A 34 17.49 -13.37 -21.58
CA GLN A 34 17.59 -14.32 -22.70
C GLN A 34 16.36 -14.35 -23.62
N SER A 35 15.30 -13.61 -23.30
CA SER A 35 14.09 -13.54 -24.16
C SER A 35 14.23 -12.49 -25.25
N ASP A 36 13.35 -12.60 -26.25
CA ASP A 36 13.21 -11.60 -27.31
C ASP A 36 12.96 -10.19 -26.75
N TRP A 37 13.52 -9.19 -27.43
CA TRP A 37 13.38 -7.77 -27.07
C TRP A 37 11.91 -7.33 -26.96
N SER A 38 11.02 -7.92 -27.75
CA SER A 38 9.57 -7.69 -27.72
C SER A 38 8.95 -8.08 -26.36
N VAL A 39 9.39 -9.19 -25.77
CA VAL A 39 8.89 -9.69 -24.48
C VAL A 39 9.28 -8.75 -23.35
N ILE A 40 10.52 -8.27 -23.36
CA ILE A 40 11.03 -7.30 -22.37
C ILE A 40 10.22 -6.00 -22.44
N ALA A 41 9.95 -5.48 -23.64
CA ALA A 41 9.15 -4.28 -23.83
C ALA A 41 7.71 -4.43 -23.29
N VAL A 42 7.07 -5.58 -23.55
CA VAL A 42 5.71 -5.88 -23.04
C VAL A 42 5.70 -5.99 -21.52
N ILE A 43 6.70 -6.63 -20.91
CA ILE A 43 6.83 -6.74 -19.45
C ILE A 43 6.90 -5.36 -18.81
N VAL A 44 7.77 -4.48 -19.32
CA VAL A 44 7.94 -3.13 -18.79
C VAL A 44 6.65 -2.32 -18.96
N ALA A 45 6.06 -2.34 -20.15
CA ALA A 45 4.81 -1.62 -20.43
C ALA A 45 3.67 -2.07 -19.51
N LYS A 46 3.45 -3.39 -19.38
CA LYS A 46 2.42 -3.96 -18.50
C LYS A 46 2.67 -3.62 -17.04
N GLY A 47 3.94 -3.69 -16.60
CA GLY A 47 4.35 -3.32 -15.25
C GLY A 47 4.01 -1.86 -14.95
N MET A 48 4.41 -0.94 -15.82
CA MET A 48 4.13 0.50 -15.66
C MET A 48 2.63 0.81 -15.64
N VAL A 49 1.85 0.23 -16.56
CA VAL A 49 0.40 0.43 -16.61
C VAL A 49 -0.27 -0.08 -15.32
N THR A 50 0.16 -1.23 -14.82
CA THR A 50 -0.39 -1.82 -13.59
C THR A 50 -0.08 -0.93 -12.37
N VAL A 51 1.16 -0.45 -12.27
CA VAL A 51 1.60 0.44 -11.19
C VAL A 51 0.81 1.74 -11.23
N GLU A 52 0.73 2.40 -12.39
CA GLU A 52 -0.01 3.66 -12.52
C GLU A 52 -1.50 3.48 -12.19
N ALA A 53 -2.13 2.38 -12.66
CA ALA A 53 -3.53 2.10 -12.37
C ALA A 53 -3.76 1.91 -10.85
N SER A 54 -2.90 1.16 -10.18
CA SER A 54 -3.00 0.96 -8.73
C SER A 54 -2.78 2.24 -7.92
N LEU A 55 -1.81 3.07 -8.33
CA LEU A 55 -1.55 4.37 -7.70
C LEU A 55 -2.71 5.34 -7.90
N LEU A 56 -3.28 5.39 -9.11
CA LEU A 56 -4.47 6.20 -9.39
C LEU A 56 -5.61 5.81 -8.47
N LEU A 57 -5.92 4.51 -8.38
CA LEU A 57 -6.99 4.01 -7.52
C LEU A 57 -6.78 4.42 -6.05
N MET A 58 -5.55 4.28 -5.55
CA MET A 58 -5.20 4.57 -4.16
C MET A 58 -5.17 6.07 -3.85
N LEU A 59 -4.93 6.92 -4.84
CA LEU A 59 -4.91 8.38 -4.68
C LEU A 59 -6.29 9.01 -4.85
N THR A 60 -7.14 8.46 -5.71
CA THR A 60 -8.49 9.01 -5.97
C THR A 60 -9.54 8.50 -5.00
N THR A 61 -9.30 7.35 -4.37
CA THR A 61 -10.30 6.69 -3.51
C THR A 61 -9.79 6.61 -2.07
N PRO A 62 -10.56 7.08 -1.08
CA PRO A 62 -10.16 6.95 0.31
C PRO A 62 -10.13 5.46 0.69
N ALA A 63 -9.10 5.07 1.45
CA ALA A 63 -8.90 3.70 1.92
C ALA A 63 -10.14 3.01 2.53
N PRO A 64 -10.99 3.65 3.37
CA PRO A 64 -12.19 2.99 3.89
C PRO A 64 -13.21 2.63 2.79
N ASP A 65 -13.28 3.40 1.71
CA ASP A 65 -14.19 3.12 0.58
C ASP A 65 -13.64 1.97 -0.29
N LEU A 66 -12.32 1.83 -0.41
CA LEU A 66 -11.70 0.66 -1.06
C LEU A 66 -12.03 -0.63 -0.31
N LEU A 67 -12.16 -0.56 1.01
CA LEU A 67 -12.51 -1.71 1.85
C LEU A 67 -14.00 -2.03 1.80
N ALA A 68 -14.86 -1.11 1.38
CA ALA A 68 -16.29 -1.37 1.21
C ALA A 68 -16.58 -2.36 0.06
N GLY A 69 -15.69 -2.48 -0.92
CA GLY A 69 -15.78 -3.48 -1.98
C GLY A 69 -15.74 -4.92 -1.47
N PRO A 70 -14.61 -5.36 -0.87
CA PRO A 70 -14.45 -6.74 -0.40
C PRO A 70 -15.38 -7.10 0.77
N THR A 71 -15.80 -6.14 1.60
CA THR A 71 -16.73 -6.42 2.71
C THR A 71 -18.10 -6.95 2.27
N ARG A 72 -18.47 -6.77 0.98
CA ARG A 72 -19.67 -7.37 0.38
C ARG A 72 -19.63 -8.89 0.30
N TRP A 73 -18.44 -9.48 0.16
CA TRP A 73 -18.26 -10.93 0.02
C TRP A 73 -17.75 -11.59 1.29
N LEU A 74 -17.33 -10.81 2.29
CA LEU A 74 -16.80 -11.32 3.54
C LEU A 74 -17.92 -11.53 4.59
N PRO A 75 -17.79 -12.53 5.47
CA PRO A 75 -18.61 -12.66 6.68
C PRO A 75 -18.60 -11.38 7.52
N ALA A 76 -19.72 -11.07 8.18
CA ALA A 76 -19.90 -9.85 8.97
C ALA A 76 -18.80 -9.61 10.02
N ILE A 77 -18.27 -10.69 10.61
CA ILE A 77 -17.20 -10.62 11.61
C ILE A 77 -15.89 -10.14 10.97
N LEU A 78 -15.56 -10.64 9.78
CA LEU A 78 -14.34 -10.24 9.06
C LEU A 78 -14.45 -8.84 8.48
N SER A 79 -15.64 -8.43 8.02
CA SER A 79 -15.82 -7.06 7.53
C SER A 79 -15.68 -6.02 8.63
N GLN A 80 -16.24 -6.29 9.82
CA GLN A 80 -16.12 -5.41 10.99
C GLN A 80 -14.69 -5.36 11.52
N SER A 81 -14.02 -6.51 11.63
CA SER A 81 -12.64 -6.56 12.11
C SER A 81 -11.70 -5.80 11.18
N LEU A 82 -11.94 -5.85 9.86
CA LEU A 82 -11.13 -5.14 8.87
C LEU A 82 -11.26 -3.61 9.02
N VAL A 83 -12.48 -3.10 9.15
CA VAL A 83 -12.72 -1.66 9.39
C VAL A 83 -12.13 -1.21 10.73
N LEU A 84 -12.27 -2.01 11.78
CA LEU A 84 -11.69 -1.72 13.09
C LEU A 84 -10.16 -1.72 13.04
N THR A 85 -9.57 -2.70 12.34
CA THR A 85 -8.12 -2.81 12.15
C THR A 85 -7.58 -1.61 11.41
N TYR A 86 -8.25 -1.16 10.33
CA TYR A 86 -7.89 0.06 9.63
C TYR A 86 -7.79 1.24 10.60
N ARG A 87 -8.81 1.49 11.42
CA ARG A 87 -8.78 2.60 12.42
C ARG A 87 -7.71 2.41 13.48
N ALA A 88 -7.51 1.17 13.93
CA ALA A 88 -6.50 0.84 14.94
C ALA A 88 -5.09 1.10 14.41
N VAL A 89 -4.81 0.81 13.13
CA VAL A 89 -3.51 1.07 12.51
C VAL A 89 -3.15 2.57 12.57
N PHE A 90 -4.05 3.48 12.22
CA PHE A 90 -3.77 4.92 12.33
C PHE A 90 -3.56 5.35 13.79
N THR A 91 -4.42 4.87 14.69
CA THR A 91 -4.29 5.18 16.13
C THR A 91 -2.95 4.70 16.69
N LEU A 92 -2.52 3.51 16.28
CA LEU A 92 -1.27 2.92 16.72
C LEU A 92 -0.08 3.67 16.09
N TRP A 93 -0.19 4.05 14.82
CA TRP A 93 0.84 4.83 14.12
C TRP A 93 1.15 6.16 14.82
N ASP A 94 0.11 6.90 15.24
CA ASP A 94 0.28 8.15 15.98
C ASP A 94 0.97 7.94 17.34
N ARG A 95 0.62 6.84 18.03
CA ARG A 95 1.28 6.43 19.28
C ARG A 95 2.73 6.02 19.03
N LEU A 96 3.04 5.33 17.93
CA LEU A 96 4.42 4.97 17.59
C LEU A 96 5.24 6.22 17.26
N ALA A 97 4.66 7.20 16.57
CA ALA A 97 5.33 8.46 16.26
C ALA A 97 5.67 9.26 17.53
N SER A 98 4.86 9.19 18.58
CA SER A 98 5.18 9.80 19.87
C SER A 98 6.27 9.02 20.62
N VAL A 99 6.23 7.69 20.58
CA VAL A 99 7.30 6.83 21.14
C VAL A 99 8.63 7.07 20.44
N GLN A 100 8.64 7.17 19.12
CA GLN A 100 9.85 7.46 18.34
C GLN A 100 10.43 8.82 18.73
N ARG A 101 9.59 9.86 18.88
CA ARG A 101 10.02 11.17 19.37
C ARG A 101 10.58 11.09 20.79
N ALA A 102 9.95 10.34 21.69
CA ALA A 102 10.45 10.15 23.05
C ALA A 102 11.83 9.46 23.09
N ILE A 103 12.05 8.46 22.22
CA ILE A 103 13.36 7.79 22.07
C ILE A 103 14.42 8.78 21.55
N GLN A 104 14.07 9.62 20.58
CA GLN A 104 14.97 10.66 20.05
C GLN A 104 15.38 11.66 21.14
N VAL A 105 14.42 12.15 21.93
CA VAL A 105 14.68 13.12 23.03
C VAL A 105 15.53 12.51 24.14
N ARG A 106 15.34 11.23 24.48
CA ARG A 106 16.19 10.51 25.45
C ARG A 106 17.61 10.21 24.94
N GLY A 107 17.96 10.64 23.72
CA GLY A 107 19.30 10.44 23.16
C GLY A 107 19.52 9.04 22.58
N GLY A 108 18.48 8.25 22.32
CA GLY A 108 18.60 6.93 21.69
C GLY A 108 19.21 6.96 20.28
N MET A 109 19.18 8.13 19.62
CA MET A 109 19.84 8.39 18.33
C MET A 109 21.13 9.22 18.47
N ARG A 110 21.57 9.59 19.68
CA ARG A 110 22.80 10.38 19.82
C ARG A 110 24.00 9.54 19.39
N HIS A 111 24.65 10.04 18.34
CA HIS A 111 26.04 9.78 18.00
C HIS A 111 26.85 9.74 19.32
N ARG A 112 27.31 8.56 19.73
CA ARG A 112 28.51 8.51 20.55
C ARG A 112 29.57 9.13 19.64
N ARG A 113 29.92 10.40 19.87
CA ARG A 113 31.19 10.95 19.40
C ARG A 113 32.23 10.15 20.18
N ALA A 114 32.53 8.96 19.69
CA ALA A 114 33.75 8.27 20.07
C ALA A 114 34.85 9.09 19.41
N HIS A 115 35.71 9.66 20.26
CA HIS A 115 36.94 10.29 19.84
C HIS A 115 37.69 9.35 18.87
N GLY A 116 38.02 9.81 17.67
CA GLY A 116 39.27 9.37 17.04
C GLY A 116 39.30 9.00 15.56
N PHE A 117 38.24 8.52 14.89
CA PHE A 117 38.41 7.99 13.52
C PHE A 117 37.28 8.29 12.51
N PRO A 118 37.61 8.76 11.27
CA PRO A 118 36.61 9.19 10.26
C PRO A 118 35.76 8.06 9.64
N TRP A 119 36.21 6.81 9.68
CA TRP A 119 35.60 5.68 8.93
C TRP A 119 34.63 4.84 9.78
N GLU A 120 34.59 5.02 11.10
CA GLU A 120 33.65 4.34 12.01
C GLU A 120 32.20 4.88 11.91
N ALA A 121 32.02 6.05 11.30
CA ALA A 121 30.71 6.64 11.03
C ALA A 121 29.88 5.84 10.00
N TYR A 122 30.53 5.04 9.16
CA TYR A 122 29.86 4.22 8.13
C TYR A 122 29.44 2.82 8.62
N GLY A 123 29.94 2.36 9.77
CA GLY A 123 29.88 0.94 10.15
C GLY A 123 28.65 0.46 10.93
N THR A 124 27.72 1.33 11.37
CA THR A 124 26.65 0.88 12.31
C THR A 124 25.19 1.29 12.03
N PRO A 125 24.73 1.65 10.81
CA PRO A 125 23.29 1.80 10.58
C PRO A 125 22.57 0.42 10.63
N LEU A 126 23.15 -0.62 10.02
CA LEU A 126 22.52 -1.95 9.94
C LEU A 126 22.31 -2.64 11.30
N LEU A 127 23.23 -2.46 12.25
CA LEU A 127 23.13 -3.07 13.59
C LEU A 127 22.26 -2.27 14.58
N ARG A 128 21.95 -0.99 14.28
CA ARG A 128 21.05 -0.16 15.09
C ARG A 128 19.57 -0.36 14.74
N LEU A 129 19.29 -0.61 13.46
CA LEU A 129 17.95 -0.93 12.93
C LEU A 129 17.22 -2.03 13.74
N PRO A 130 17.80 -3.20 14.03
CA PRO A 130 17.10 -4.26 14.75
C PRO A 130 16.84 -3.92 16.23
N ARG A 131 17.71 -3.15 16.89
CA ARG A 131 17.53 -2.78 18.31
C ARG A 131 16.42 -1.75 18.51
N VAL A 132 16.46 -0.67 17.74
CA VAL A 132 15.42 0.37 17.80
C VAL A 132 14.10 -0.15 17.23
N GLY A 133 14.18 -0.91 16.13
CA GLY A 133 13.02 -1.56 15.51
C GLY A 133 12.35 -2.56 16.45
N GLY A 134 13.12 -3.40 17.17
CA GLY A 134 12.58 -4.35 18.14
C GLY A 134 11.87 -3.68 19.32
N ILE A 135 12.42 -2.57 19.83
CA ILE A 135 11.79 -1.79 20.92
C ILE A 135 10.47 -1.16 20.45
N ILE A 136 10.45 -0.57 19.26
CA ILE A 136 9.24 0.05 18.68
C ILE A 136 8.18 -1.03 18.39
N ALA A 137 8.58 -2.15 17.77
CA ALA A 137 7.68 -3.25 17.46
C ALA A 137 7.12 -3.91 18.74
N GLY A 138 7.96 -4.16 19.74
CA GLY A 138 7.53 -4.69 21.03
C GLY A 138 6.53 -3.76 21.73
N MET A 139 6.81 -2.47 21.77
CA MET A 139 5.85 -1.48 22.29
C MET A 139 4.56 -1.43 21.46
N ALA A 140 4.65 -1.56 20.13
CA ALA A 140 3.47 -1.57 19.26
C ALA A 140 2.53 -2.73 19.62
N VAL A 141 3.07 -3.92 19.86
CA VAL A 141 2.29 -5.10 20.25
C VAL A 141 1.61 -4.90 21.60
N ILE A 142 2.36 -4.46 22.62
CA ILE A 142 1.79 -4.20 23.96
C ILE A 142 0.68 -3.15 23.87
N ARG A 143 0.93 -2.05 23.16
CA ARG A 143 -0.05 -0.98 22.97
C ARG A 143 -1.28 -1.41 22.17
N ALA A 144 -1.13 -2.36 21.25
CA ALA A 144 -2.25 -2.92 20.51
C ALA A 144 -3.15 -3.77 21.42
N ILE A 145 -2.58 -4.51 22.37
CA ILE A 145 -3.32 -5.29 23.37
C ILE A 145 -4.08 -4.35 24.33
N ASP A 146 -3.43 -3.31 24.85
CA ASP A 146 -4.11 -2.31 25.69
C ASP A 146 -5.27 -1.63 24.91
N LEU A 147 -5.02 -1.34 23.63
CA LEU A 147 -5.99 -0.69 22.76
C LEU A 147 -7.19 -1.62 22.49
N SER A 148 -6.97 -2.92 22.29
CA SER A 148 -8.07 -3.87 22.06
C SER A 148 -8.96 -4.01 23.29
N ALA A 149 -8.39 -4.08 24.49
CA ALA A 149 -9.15 -4.11 25.75
C ALA A 149 -9.99 -2.84 25.92
N THR A 150 -9.38 -1.67 25.69
CA THR A 150 -10.07 -0.37 25.78
C THR A 150 -11.24 -0.28 24.78
N TYR A 151 -11.04 -0.77 23.55
CA TYR A 151 -12.11 -0.79 22.54
C TYR A 151 -13.22 -1.77 22.91
N ASP A 152 -12.90 -2.95 23.44
CA ASP A 152 -13.90 -3.93 23.89
C ASP A 152 -14.77 -3.35 25.01
N ASP A 153 -14.16 -2.75 26.04
CA ASP A 153 -14.88 -2.09 27.13
C ASP A 153 -15.79 -0.97 26.62
N ALA A 154 -15.26 -0.10 25.75
CA ALA A 154 -16.02 1.01 25.18
C ALA A 154 -17.20 0.53 24.31
N LEU A 155 -17.03 -0.59 23.59
CA LEU A 155 -18.10 -1.19 22.79
C LEU A 155 -19.16 -1.84 23.68
N ARG A 156 -18.75 -2.58 24.72
CA ARG A 156 -19.68 -3.19 25.69
C ARG A 156 -20.54 -2.15 26.40
N LEU A 157 -19.97 -1.01 26.79
CA LEU A 157 -20.71 0.11 27.39
C LEU A 157 -21.76 0.71 26.44
N ARG A 158 -21.57 0.60 25.12
CA ARG A 158 -22.52 1.04 24.10
C ARG A 158 -23.58 -0.01 23.75
N GLY A 159 -23.60 -1.13 24.47
CA GLY A 159 -24.54 -2.23 24.22
C GLY A 159 -24.11 -3.19 23.11
N TYR A 160 -22.81 -3.23 22.77
CA TYR A 160 -22.29 -4.22 21.83
C TYR A 160 -22.49 -5.64 22.36
N ARG A 161 -23.19 -6.48 21.60
CA ARG A 161 -23.51 -7.89 21.96
C ARG A 161 -22.80 -8.91 21.07
N GLY A 162 -21.63 -8.56 20.53
CA GLY A 162 -20.82 -9.47 19.71
C GLY A 162 -20.91 -9.24 18.20
N LEU A 163 -21.84 -8.42 17.73
CA LEU A 163 -21.94 -8.00 16.32
C LEU A 163 -22.25 -6.51 16.23
N MET A 164 -21.43 -5.78 15.47
CA MET A 164 -21.69 -4.39 15.12
C MET A 164 -22.67 -4.42 13.95
N HIS A 165 -23.87 -3.86 14.10
CA HIS A 165 -24.74 -3.71 12.93
C HIS A 165 -24.00 -2.84 11.90
N PRO A 166 -23.74 -3.35 10.69
CA PRO A 166 -23.09 -2.56 9.68
C PRO A 166 -24.09 -1.50 9.25
N THR A 167 -23.96 -0.28 9.78
CA THR A 167 -24.53 0.90 9.12
C THR A 167 -23.70 1.10 7.86
N LEU A 168 -24.01 0.31 6.83
CA LEU A 168 -23.54 0.56 5.49
C LEU A 168 -24.05 1.95 5.15
N ARG A 169 -23.15 2.93 5.16
CA ARG A 169 -23.45 4.18 4.47
C ARG A 169 -23.52 3.76 3.01
N ASP A 170 -24.71 3.85 2.43
CA ASP A 170 -24.96 3.65 1.00
C ASP A 170 -24.16 4.69 0.22
N GLY A 171 -22.86 4.45 0.10
CA GLY A 171 -21.91 5.14 -0.74
C GLY A 171 -21.94 4.58 -2.16
N ALA A 172 -23.06 4.00 -2.59
CA ALA A 172 -23.36 3.71 -3.98
C ALA A 172 -23.55 5.01 -4.78
N ARG A 173 -22.60 5.95 -4.66
CA ARG A 173 -22.43 6.98 -5.67
C ARG A 173 -21.88 6.28 -6.89
N ARG A 174 -22.81 5.98 -7.81
CA ARG A 174 -22.62 5.63 -9.22
C ARG A 174 -21.14 5.54 -9.60
N PHE A 175 -20.52 4.37 -9.39
CA PHE A 175 -19.37 3.99 -10.20
C PHE A 175 -19.89 4.06 -11.64
N PRO A 176 -19.43 5.00 -12.48
CA PRO A 176 -19.94 5.08 -13.83
C PRO A 176 -19.56 3.76 -14.49
N ALA A 177 -20.56 2.96 -14.85
CA ALA A 177 -20.38 1.70 -15.58
C ALA A 177 -19.48 1.89 -16.82
N ALA A 178 -19.41 3.13 -17.33
CA ALA A 178 -18.47 3.60 -18.33
C ALA A 178 -17.00 3.31 -18.01
N PHE A 179 -16.53 3.37 -16.76
CA PHE A 179 -15.13 3.07 -16.40
C PHE A 179 -14.82 1.56 -16.41
N ILE A 180 -15.79 0.72 -16.04
CA ILE A 180 -15.67 -0.75 -16.14
C ILE A 180 -15.72 -1.17 -17.61
N LEU A 181 -16.61 -0.56 -18.40
CA LEU A 181 -16.68 -0.76 -19.85
C LEU A 181 -15.41 -0.26 -20.55
N TRP A 182 -14.89 0.92 -20.20
CA TRP A 182 -13.63 1.43 -20.78
C TRP A 182 -12.42 0.60 -20.37
N GLY A 183 -12.31 0.19 -19.10
CA GLY A 183 -11.23 -0.68 -18.62
C GLY A 183 -11.29 -2.08 -19.25
N GLY A 184 -12.50 -2.63 -19.44
CA GLY A 184 -12.73 -3.87 -20.16
C GLY A 184 -12.36 -3.76 -21.64
N CYS A 185 -12.80 -2.71 -22.34
CA CYS A 185 -12.47 -2.51 -23.74
C CYS A 185 -10.96 -2.25 -23.94
N ALA A 186 -10.32 -1.46 -23.08
CA ALA A 186 -8.89 -1.18 -23.18
C ALA A 186 -8.02 -2.42 -22.89
N SER A 187 -8.44 -3.29 -21.96
CA SER A 187 -7.75 -4.56 -21.71
C SER A 187 -7.95 -5.58 -22.85
N ILE A 188 -9.14 -5.67 -23.42
CA ILE A 188 -9.40 -6.51 -24.61
C ILE A 188 -8.58 -6.01 -25.81
N VAL A 189 -8.51 -4.70 -26.04
CA VAL A 189 -7.70 -4.11 -27.12
C VAL A 189 -6.20 -4.28 -26.86
N GLY A 190 -5.76 -4.18 -25.60
CA GLY A 190 -4.37 -4.44 -25.21
C GLY A 190 -3.96 -5.91 -25.40
N ILE A 191 -4.85 -6.85 -25.08
CA ILE A 191 -4.64 -8.29 -25.32
C ILE A 191 -4.68 -8.57 -26.81
N ALA A 192 -5.64 -8.02 -27.55
CA ALA A 192 -5.75 -8.21 -29.00
C ALA A 192 -4.55 -7.64 -29.76
N THR A 193 -4.03 -6.47 -29.35
CA THR A 193 -2.82 -5.89 -29.95
C THR A 193 -1.55 -6.63 -29.54
N ALA A 194 -1.46 -7.12 -28.30
CA ALA A 194 -0.36 -8.00 -27.89
C ALA A 194 -0.35 -9.32 -28.67
N VAL A 195 -1.52 -9.97 -28.85
CA VAL A 195 -1.66 -11.20 -29.65
C VAL A 195 -1.29 -10.95 -31.12
N ARG A 196 -1.68 -9.79 -31.68
CA ARG A 196 -1.38 -9.42 -33.07
C ARG A 196 0.10 -9.08 -33.29
N LEU A 197 0.77 -8.55 -32.25
CA LEU A 197 2.22 -8.26 -32.28
C LEU A 197 3.07 -9.51 -31.99
N MET A 198 2.51 -10.55 -31.35
CA MET A 198 3.20 -11.81 -31.04
C MET A 198 3.21 -12.82 -32.20
N GLY A 199 2.75 -12.42 -33.39
CA GLY A 199 2.94 -13.19 -34.62
C GLY A 199 2.33 -14.60 -34.60
N TRP A 200 1.19 -14.79 -33.92
CA TRP A 200 0.37 -15.97 -34.19
C TRP A 200 -0.42 -15.70 -35.46
N ASP A 201 0.22 -15.97 -36.60
CA ASP A 201 -0.47 -16.33 -37.83
C ASP A 201 -1.35 -17.55 -37.53
N LEU A 202 -2.57 -17.30 -37.07
CA LEU A 202 -3.69 -18.20 -37.28
C LEU A 202 -4.24 -17.90 -38.68
N ALA A 203 -3.44 -18.19 -39.69
CA ALA A 203 -3.87 -18.37 -41.06
C ALA A 203 -3.36 -19.75 -41.48
N GLY A 204 -4.29 -20.60 -41.92
CA GLY A 204 -3.98 -21.91 -42.47
C GLY A 204 -3.22 -21.85 -43.79
#